data_AF-A0A4Q3EUA1-F1
#
_entry.id   AF-A0A4Q3EUA1-F1
#
_cell.length_a   1.000
_cell.length_b   1.000
_cell.length_c   1.000
_cell.angle_alpha   90.00
_cell.angle_beta   90.00
_cell.angle_gamma   90.00
#
_symmetry.space_group_name_H-M   'P 1'
#
loop_
_entity.id
_entity.type
_entity.pdbx_description
1 polymer ?
#
loop_
_entity_poly.entity_id
_entity_poly.type
_entity_poly.pdbx_seq_one_letter_code
_entity_poly.pdbx_strand_id
1 'polypeptide(L)'
;MKKLMIPAFTIAVATLGFTACNNAESESTTTDSTAMTTTTMETAPAASQYIDLNTGQPIEMKKNEENGKMVAMATGEPVEFYVDMNTRDTFYGKTGTVVNNVMVKGEDMKYKLDDAKVKWDGNELKILYADGSKVKADENEYKYKSGDGKTKVKIDGDEKKIKTEDKKIKIEDGEPTKVKNR
;
A
#
# COMPACT_ATOMS: atom_id res chain seq x y z
N MET A 1 9.76 20.78 -52.43
CA MET A 1 9.50 22.22 -52.38
C MET A 1 8.92 22.55 -51.01
N LYS A 2 9.59 23.43 -50.26
CA LYS A 2 9.26 23.82 -48.88
C LYS A 2 8.24 24.96 -48.88
N LYS A 3 7.21 24.90 -48.03
CA LYS A 3 6.35 26.00 -47.56
C LYS A 3 6.23 25.76 -46.05
N LEU A 4 6.83 26.50 -45.12
CA LEU A 4 6.90 27.94 -44.79
C LEU A 4 5.57 28.53 -44.26
N MET A 5 5.55 28.67 -42.91
CA MET A 5 4.83 29.61 -42.00
C MET A 5 3.29 29.70 -42.13
N ILE A 6 2.47 30.00 -41.11
CA ILE A 6 2.51 31.10 -40.10
C ILE A 6 1.66 30.71 -38.83
N PRO A 7 1.32 31.58 -37.82
CA PRO A 7 1.80 31.48 -36.43
C PRO A 7 0.71 31.40 -35.31
N ALA A 8 1.21 31.25 -34.07
CA ALA A 8 0.74 31.68 -32.74
C ALA A 8 -0.73 32.06 -32.44
N PHE A 9 -1.29 31.48 -31.37
CA PHE A 9 -2.34 32.08 -30.52
C PHE A 9 -2.24 31.61 -29.04
N THR A 10 -1.56 32.41 -28.21
CA THR A 10 -2.06 33.17 -27.05
C THR A 10 -3.13 32.57 -26.07
N ILE A 11 -2.69 32.41 -24.80
CA ILE A 11 -3.31 32.71 -23.47
C ILE A 11 -4.57 31.97 -22.98
N ALA A 12 -4.46 31.37 -21.77
CA ALA A 12 -5.32 31.68 -20.60
C ALA A 12 -4.79 30.99 -19.32
N VAL A 13 -4.25 31.77 -18.38
CA VAL A 13 -3.97 31.36 -17.00
C VAL A 13 -5.23 31.63 -16.19
N ALA A 14 -5.86 30.59 -15.65
CA ALA A 14 -6.97 30.71 -14.71
C ALA A 14 -6.45 30.53 -13.28
N THR A 15 -6.41 31.64 -12.53
CA THR A 15 -6.24 31.68 -11.08
C THR A 15 -7.51 31.20 -10.39
N LEU A 16 -7.42 30.16 -9.58
CA LEU A 16 -8.48 29.78 -8.63
C LEU A 16 -8.14 30.37 -7.26
N GLY A 17 -8.99 31.29 -6.81
CA GLY A 17 -8.92 31.90 -5.49
C GLY A 17 -9.42 30.95 -4.40
N PHE A 18 -8.78 31.00 -3.24
CA PHE A 18 -9.26 30.39 -2.01
C PHE A 18 -10.20 31.37 -1.31
N THR A 19 -11.46 30.99 -1.11
CA THR A 19 -12.39 31.73 -0.26
C THR A 19 -12.56 30.96 1.04
N ALA A 20 -12.03 31.52 2.12
CA ALA A 20 -12.31 31.12 3.49
C ALA A 20 -13.59 31.84 3.95
N CYS A 21 -14.54 31.11 4.53
CA CYS A 21 -15.56 31.70 5.39
C CYS A 21 -15.61 30.91 6.70
N ASN A 22 -15.17 31.59 7.75
CA ASN A 22 -15.30 31.21 9.13
C ASN A 22 -16.63 31.75 9.69
N ASN A 23 -17.10 31.03 10.68
CA ASN A 23 -18.32 31.10 11.49
C ASN A 23 -18.71 32.49 12.03
N ALA A 24 -20.01 32.81 12.01
CA ALA A 24 -20.65 33.75 12.96
C ALA A 24 -22.19 33.56 12.99
N GLU A 25 -22.72 33.31 14.19
CA GLU A 25 -24.13 33.49 14.63
C GLU A 25 -24.65 34.93 14.34
N SER A 26 -25.93 35.31 14.33
CA SER A 26 -27.15 34.76 14.96
C SER A 26 -28.44 35.37 14.34
N GLU A 27 -29.54 34.63 14.48
CA GLU A 27 -30.99 35.00 14.60
C GLU A 27 -31.72 35.95 13.60
N SER A 28 -32.82 35.46 12.99
CA SER A 28 -34.19 35.62 13.55
C SER A 28 -35.30 34.96 12.70
N THR A 29 -36.26 34.35 13.40
CA THR A 29 -37.71 34.18 13.12
C THR A 29 -38.23 33.72 11.74
N THR A 30 -38.95 32.58 11.71
CA THR A 30 -40.43 32.47 11.46
C THR A 30 -40.81 31.07 10.94
N THR A 31 -41.66 30.40 11.72
CA THR A 31 -42.77 29.47 11.44
C THR A 31 -42.87 28.66 10.14
N ASP A 32 -43.11 27.36 10.36
CA ASP A 32 -43.92 26.37 9.63
C ASP A 32 -43.30 25.35 8.64
N SER A 33 -43.48 24.09 9.03
CA SER A 33 -43.65 22.87 8.23
C SER A 33 -42.63 22.56 7.12
N THR A 34 -41.65 21.69 7.41
CA THR A 34 -41.08 20.78 6.41
C THR A 34 -40.53 19.52 7.08
N ALA A 35 -40.74 18.39 6.42
CA ALA A 35 -40.35 17.02 6.74
C ALA A 35 -39.17 16.82 7.71
N MET A 36 -39.35 15.89 8.67
CA MET A 36 -38.23 15.26 9.36
C MET A 36 -37.37 14.50 8.34
N THR A 37 -36.42 15.19 7.74
CA THR A 37 -35.23 14.57 7.18
C THR A 37 -34.49 13.99 8.36
N THR A 38 -34.57 12.68 8.51
CA THR A 38 -33.67 11.90 9.36
C THR A 38 -32.26 12.14 8.84
N THR A 39 -31.58 13.13 9.38
CA THR A 39 -30.13 13.28 9.23
C THR A 39 -29.54 12.08 9.93
N THR A 40 -29.31 11.02 9.16
CA THR A 40 -28.35 9.98 9.50
C THR A 40 -27.09 10.74 9.88
N MET A 41 -26.76 10.75 11.18
CA MET A 41 -25.45 11.18 11.60
C MET A 41 -24.49 10.23 10.92
N GLU A 42 -23.87 10.71 9.85
CA GLU A 42 -22.76 10.06 9.18
C GLU A 42 -21.66 10.00 10.22
N THR A 43 -21.62 8.88 10.95
CA THR A 43 -20.52 8.52 11.82
C THR A 43 -19.27 8.68 10.98
N ALA A 44 -18.42 9.66 11.33
CA ALA A 44 -17.15 9.84 10.65
C ALA A 44 -16.49 8.47 10.55
N PRO A 45 -16.16 7.98 9.34
CA PRO A 45 -15.62 6.65 9.19
C PRO A 45 -14.40 6.54 10.10
N ALA A 46 -14.36 5.49 10.91
CA ALA A 46 -13.18 5.18 11.70
C ALA A 46 -11.98 5.27 10.76
N ALA A 47 -10.96 6.06 11.13
CA ALA A 47 -9.84 6.34 10.25
C ALA A 47 -9.30 5.03 9.70
N SER A 48 -9.44 4.80 8.40
CA SER A 48 -9.05 3.53 7.80
C SER A 48 -7.54 3.37 7.99
N GLN A 49 -7.13 2.20 8.46
CA GLN A 49 -5.72 1.89 8.68
C GLN A 49 -4.92 1.88 7.37
N TYR A 50 -5.58 1.77 6.22
CA TYR A 50 -4.92 1.63 4.93
C TYR A 50 -5.35 2.70 3.94
N ILE A 51 -4.39 3.13 3.09
CA ILE A 51 -4.63 4.01 1.96
C ILE A 51 -4.19 3.30 0.68
N ASP A 52 -5.05 3.23 -0.32
CA ASP A 52 -4.71 2.75 -1.66
C ASP A 52 -3.88 3.81 -2.40
N LEU A 53 -2.70 3.45 -2.91
CA LEU A 53 -1.84 4.41 -3.61
C LEU A 53 -2.36 4.76 -5.01
N ASN A 54 -3.20 3.93 -5.62
CA ASN A 54 -3.74 4.19 -6.95
C ASN A 54 -4.83 5.26 -6.90
N THR A 55 -5.68 5.24 -5.88
CA THR A 55 -6.80 6.18 -5.72
C THR A 55 -6.51 7.29 -4.71
N GLY A 56 -5.55 7.10 -3.82
CA GLY A 56 -5.27 7.99 -2.69
C GLY A 56 -6.37 7.98 -1.62
N GLN A 57 -7.32 7.04 -1.70
CA GLN A 57 -8.45 6.97 -0.79
C GLN A 57 -8.16 6.01 0.37
N PRO A 58 -8.70 6.30 1.58
CA PRO A 58 -8.74 5.33 2.66
C PRO A 58 -9.52 4.10 2.22
N ILE A 59 -9.00 2.92 2.53
CA ILE A 59 -9.64 1.64 2.21
C ILE A 59 -9.63 0.71 3.41
N GLU A 60 -10.70 -0.05 3.57
CA GLU A 60 -10.71 -1.22 4.44
C GLU A 60 -10.26 -2.45 3.66
N MET A 61 -9.41 -3.25 4.29
CA MET A 61 -8.77 -4.40 3.63
C MET A 61 -9.00 -5.66 4.44
N LYS A 62 -9.13 -6.78 3.73
CA LYS A 62 -9.08 -8.11 4.33
C LYS A 62 -8.14 -9.00 3.53
N LYS A 63 -7.55 -9.98 4.20
CA LYS A 63 -6.82 -11.05 3.52
C LYS A 63 -7.85 -12.02 2.94
N ASN A 64 -7.80 -12.28 1.64
CA ASN A 64 -8.60 -13.31 1.01
C ASN A 64 -8.09 -14.68 1.49
N GLU A 65 -8.99 -15.51 2.02
CA GLU A 65 -8.64 -16.81 2.61
C GLU A 65 -8.19 -17.84 1.57
N GLU A 66 -8.66 -17.73 0.33
CA GLU A 66 -8.37 -18.70 -0.74
C GLU A 66 -6.95 -18.55 -1.30
N ASN A 67 -6.46 -17.32 -1.41
CA ASN A 67 -5.20 -17.02 -2.12
C ASN A 67 -4.23 -16.15 -1.31
N GLY A 68 -4.59 -15.77 -0.09
CA GLY A 68 -3.77 -14.96 0.81
C GLY A 68 -3.55 -13.51 0.39
N LYS A 69 -4.19 -13.04 -0.69
CA LYS A 69 -4.01 -11.68 -1.23
C LYS A 69 -4.79 -10.67 -0.41
N MET A 70 -4.28 -9.46 -0.34
CA MET A 70 -4.99 -8.37 0.30
C MET A 70 -6.01 -7.77 -0.69
N VAL A 71 -7.28 -7.76 -0.31
CA VAL A 71 -8.38 -7.26 -1.14
C VAL A 71 -9.11 -6.13 -0.43
N ALA A 72 -9.62 -5.18 -1.20
CA ALA A 72 -10.50 -4.15 -0.66
C ALA A 72 -11.80 -4.79 -0.18
N MET A 73 -12.26 -4.45 1.02
CA MET A 73 -13.46 -5.07 1.61
C MET A 73 -14.73 -4.73 0.83
N ALA A 74 -14.81 -3.50 0.29
CA ALA A 74 -15.98 -2.99 -0.42
C ALA A 74 -16.20 -3.68 -1.77
N THR A 75 -15.14 -3.93 -2.54
CA THR A 75 -15.24 -4.48 -3.92
C THR A 75 -14.82 -5.95 -4.00
N GLY A 76 -14.04 -6.44 -3.04
CA GLY A 76 -13.38 -7.74 -3.12
C GLY A 76 -12.21 -7.78 -4.10
N GLU A 77 -11.85 -6.65 -4.72
CA GLU A 77 -10.79 -6.59 -5.71
C GLU A 77 -9.41 -6.54 -5.04
N PRO A 78 -8.38 -7.18 -5.63
CA PRO A 78 -7.00 -7.07 -5.16
C PRO A 78 -6.52 -5.63 -5.20
N VAL A 79 -5.91 -5.18 -4.11
CA VAL A 79 -5.25 -3.88 -4.06
C VAL A 79 -3.80 -4.06 -4.49
N GLU A 80 -3.34 -3.27 -5.46
CA GLU A 80 -1.98 -3.44 -5.98
C GLU A 80 -0.93 -2.91 -5.01
N PHE A 81 -1.08 -1.66 -4.57
CA PHE A 81 -0.21 -1.02 -3.57
C PHE A 81 -1.05 -0.29 -2.53
N TYR A 82 -0.70 -0.46 -1.25
CA TYR A 82 -1.34 0.27 -0.16
C TYR A 82 -0.33 0.69 0.91
N VAL A 83 -0.61 1.78 1.62
CA VAL A 83 0.15 2.22 2.81
C VAL A 83 -0.60 1.77 4.06
N ASP A 84 0.09 1.14 5.00
CA ASP A 84 -0.41 1.01 6.38
C ASP A 84 -0.10 2.29 7.15
N MET A 85 -1.13 3.01 7.59
CA MET A 85 -1.01 4.28 8.30
C MET A 85 -0.42 4.14 9.70
N ASN A 86 -0.42 2.94 10.29
CA ASN A 86 0.19 2.67 11.58
C ASN A 86 1.71 2.52 11.47
N THR A 87 2.20 1.76 10.50
CA THR A 87 3.65 1.52 10.31
C THR A 87 4.29 2.48 9.33
N ARG A 88 3.48 3.14 8.49
CA ARG A 88 3.89 3.96 7.34
C ARG A 88 4.68 3.18 6.29
N ASP A 89 4.50 1.87 6.27
CA ASP A 89 5.08 1.01 5.24
C ASP A 89 4.12 0.89 4.05
N THR A 90 4.70 0.88 2.85
CA THR A 90 4.00 0.54 1.62
C THR A 90 4.14 -0.93 1.33
N PHE A 91 3.03 -1.58 1.01
CA PHE A 91 2.93 -3.00 0.72
C PHE A 91 2.49 -3.23 -0.71
N TYR A 92 3.01 -4.30 -1.31
CA TYR A 92 2.53 -4.84 -2.58
C TYR A 92 1.46 -5.89 -2.31
N GLY A 93 0.20 -5.59 -2.60
CA GLY A 93 -0.93 -6.37 -2.09
C GLY A 93 -1.10 -7.78 -2.67
N LYS A 94 -0.46 -8.08 -3.80
CA LYS A 94 -0.43 -9.46 -4.34
C LYS A 94 0.38 -10.41 -3.46
N THR A 95 1.47 -9.96 -2.83
CA THR A 95 2.34 -10.80 -1.99
C THR A 95 2.38 -10.37 -0.53
N GLY A 96 1.78 -9.23 -0.17
CA GLY A 96 1.88 -8.63 1.16
C GLY A 96 3.31 -8.20 1.52
N THR A 97 4.19 -8.05 0.53
CA THR A 97 5.60 -7.69 0.75
C THR A 97 5.74 -6.19 0.90
N VAL A 98 6.51 -5.75 1.91
CA VAL A 98 6.93 -4.34 2.05
C VAL A 98 7.78 -3.95 0.84
N VAL A 99 7.51 -2.79 0.24
CA VAL A 99 8.14 -2.29 -0.99
C VAL A 99 8.66 -0.86 -0.84
N ASN A 100 8.97 -0.44 0.39
CA ASN A 100 9.54 0.87 0.68
C ASN A 100 10.83 1.09 -0.12
N ASN A 101 11.03 2.31 -0.64
CA ASN A 101 12.24 2.74 -1.37
C ASN A 101 12.58 1.97 -2.66
N VAL A 102 11.69 1.07 -3.09
CA VAL A 102 11.79 0.34 -4.37
C VAL A 102 10.62 0.65 -5.29
N MET A 103 9.84 1.67 -4.97
CA MET A 103 8.77 2.20 -5.82
C MET A 103 9.21 3.47 -6.51
N VAL A 104 8.76 3.63 -7.75
CA VAL A 104 8.93 4.84 -8.55
C VAL A 104 7.57 5.27 -9.07
N LYS A 105 7.37 6.58 -9.23
CA LYS A 105 6.18 7.12 -9.87
C LYS A 105 6.41 7.21 -11.37
N GLY A 106 5.56 6.57 -12.16
CA GLY A 106 5.57 6.64 -13.61
C GLY A 106 5.11 8.01 -14.13
N GLU A 107 5.29 8.23 -15.43
CA GLU A 107 4.82 9.43 -16.13
C GLU A 107 3.28 9.55 -16.11
N ASP A 108 2.59 8.42 -15.99
CA ASP A 108 1.15 8.31 -15.84
C ASP A 108 0.66 8.60 -14.41
N MET A 109 1.55 9.08 -13.54
CA MET A 109 1.31 9.36 -12.12
C MET A 109 0.95 8.14 -11.28
N LYS A 110 1.11 6.91 -11.83
CA LYS A 110 0.91 5.67 -11.09
C LYS A 110 2.19 5.21 -10.44
N TYR A 111 2.08 4.51 -9.33
CA TYR A 111 3.25 3.90 -8.71
C TYR A 111 3.54 2.54 -9.33
N LYS A 112 4.82 2.27 -9.56
CA LYS A 112 5.32 0.98 -10.04
C LYS A 112 6.57 0.60 -9.26
N LEU A 113 6.96 -0.67 -9.35
CA LEU A 113 8.23 -1.13 -8.79
C LEU A 113 9.40 -0.69 -9.69
N ASP A 114 10.52 -0.38 -9.06
CA ASP A 114 11.78 -0.03 -9.71
C ASP A 114 12.43 -1.29 -10.30
N ASP A 115 12.38 -1.45 -11.63
CA ASP A 115 12.91 -2.61 -12.35
C ASP A 115 14.42 -2.84 -12.13
N ALA A 116 15.16 -1.82 -11.66
CA ALA A 116 16.57 -1.97 -11.31
C ALA A 116 16.76 -2.72 -9.96
N LYS A 117 15.79 -2.60 -9.05
CA LYS A 117 15.83 -3.20 -7.71
C LYS A 117 14.93 -4.41 -7.57
N VAL A 118 13.96 -4.54 -8.46
CA VAL A 118 12.95 -5.60 -8.45
C VAL A 118 13.12 -6.48 -9.68
N LYS A 119 13.08 -7.79 -9.47
CA LYS A 119 13.07 -8.79 -10.54
C LYS A 119 11.93 -9.76 -10.32
N TRP A 120 11.28 -10.12 -11.42
CA TRP A 120 10.25 -11.15 -11.45
C TRP A 120 10.85 -12.44 -12.01
N ASP A 121 10.64 -13.56 -11.31
CA ASP A 121 11.01 -14.89 -11.77
C ASP A 121 9.75 -15.75 -11.80
N GLY A 122 9.02 -15.67 -12.92
CA GLY A 122 7.65 -16.18 -13.02
C GLY A 122 6.74 -15.46 -12.02
N ASN A 123 6.29 -16.19 -11.00
CA ASN A 123 5.42 -15.67 -9.93
C ASN A 123 6.20 -15.20 -8.68
N GLU A 124 7.52 -15.44 -8.60
CA GLU A 124 8.36 -15.02 -7.46
C GLU A 124 8.83 -13.57 -7.66
N LEU A 125 8.46 -12.69 -6.73
CA LEU A 125 8.95 -11.32 -6.60
C LEU A 125 10.29 -11.34 -5.86
N LYS A 126 11.35 -10.77 -6.45
CA LYS A 126 12.67 -10.61 -5.83
C LYS A 126 12.99 -9.13 -5.69
N ILE A 127 13.27 -8.68 -4.47
CA ILE A 127 13.65 -7.29 -4.17
C ILE A 127 15.06 -7.27 -3.60
N LEU A 128 15.91 -6.37 -4.12
CA LEU A 128 17.21 -6.01 -3.55
C LEU A 128 17.15 -4.59 -3.03
N TYR A 129 17.33 -4.44 -1.73
CA TYR A 129 17.41 -3.14 -1.07
C TYR A 129 18.83 -2.57 -1.11
N ALA A 130 18.93 -1.26 -0.92
CA ALA A 130 20.21 -0.53 -0.95
C ALA A 130 21.17 -0.96 0.18
N ASP A 131 20.65 -1.42 1.31
CA ASP A 131 21.42 -1.98 2.43
C ASP A 131 21.96 -3.40 2.14
N GLY A 132 21.70 -3.93 0.93
CA GLY A 132 22.07 -5.27 0.51
C GLY A 132 21.09 -6.37 0.94
N SER A 133 20.05 -6.03 1.72
CA SER A 133 19.04 -7.00 2.11
C SER A 133 18.20 -7.44 0.91
N LYS A 134 17.71 -8.68 0.97
CA LYS A 134 16.98 -9.34 -0.12
C LYS A 134 15.70 -9.92 0.39
N VAL A 135 14.61 -9.64 -0.32
CA VAL A 135 13.33 -10.33 -0.14
C VAL A 135 13.03 -11.16 -1.38
N LYS A 136 12.51 -12.36 -1.17
CA LYS A 136 11.85 -13.14 -2.20
C LYS A 136 10.47 -13.54 -1.69
N ALA A 137 9.44 -13.31 -2.47
CA ALA A 137 8.08 -13.65 -2.07
C ALA A 137 7.30 -14.18 -3.27
N ASP A 138 6.58 -15.27 -3.06
CA ASP A 138 5.53 -15.74 -3.95
C ASP A 138 4.24 -15.94 -3.13
N GLU A 139 3.25 -16.63 -3.68
CA GLU A 139 1.96 -16.84 -3.03
C GLU A 139 2.05 -17.76 -1.78
N ASN A 140 3.06 -18.63 -1.71
CA ASN A 140 3.19 -19.65 -0.66
C ASN A 140 4.43 -19.47 0.22
N GLU A 141 5.47 -18.83 -0.30
CA GLU A 141 6.76 -18.72 0.36
C GLU A 141 7.20 -17.25 0.49
N TYR A 142 7.67 -16.91 1.69
CA TYR A 142 8.37 -15.65 1.97
C TYR A 142 9.77 -15.94 2.47
N LYS A 143 10.79 -15.36 1.81
CA LYS A 143 12.19 -15.40 2.24
C LYS A 143 12.72 -13.99 2.44
N TYR A 144 13.36 -13.74 3.57
CA TYR A 144 14.15 -12.55 3.85
C TYR A 144 15.60 -12.93 4.16
N LYS A 145 16.54 -12.13 3.67
CA LYS A 145 17.96 -12.20 4.04
C LYS A 145 18.47 -10.79 4.30
N SER A 146 19.05 -10.56 5.48
CA SER A 146 19.72 -9.29 5.82
C SER A 146 20.91 -9.00 4.90
N GLY A 147 21.32 -7.73 4.81
CA GLY A 147 22.45 -7.32 3.96
C GLY A 147 23.77 -8.00 4.33
N ASP A 148 24.04 -8.15 5.62
CA ASP A 148 25.17 -8.92 6.15
C ASP A 148 25.03 -10.46 5.99
N GLY A 149 23.84 -10.93 5.60
CA GLY A 149 23.50 -12.33 5.42
C GLY A 149 23.44 -13.18 6.71
N LYS A 150 23.60 -12.54 7.88
CA LYS A 150 23.59 -13.14 9.21
C LYS A 150 22.19 -13.61 9.59
N THR A 151 21.18 -12.81 9.25
CA THR A 151 19.78 -13.10 9.51
C THR A 151 19.09 -13.57 8.24
N LYS A 152 18.41 -14.72 8.33
CA LYS A 152 17.56 -15.26 7.27
C LYS A 152 16.25 -15.73 7.86
N VAL A 153 15.15 -15.28 7.29
CA VAL A 153 13.81 -15.74 7.62
C VAL A 153 13.25 -16.46 6.40
N LYS A 154 12.65 -17.62 6.60
CA LYS A 154 11.85 -18.34 5.60
C LYS A 154 10.51 -18.69 6.25
N ILE A 155 9.42 -18.36 5.58
CA ILE A 155 8.05 -18.74 5.94
C ILE A 155 7.51 -19.51 4.74
N ASP A 156 6.96 -20.69 4.98
CA ASP A 156 6.51 -21.63 3.95
C ASP A 156 5.28 -22.36 4.51
N GLY A 157 4.09 -21.85 4.18
CA GLY A 157 2.84 -22.23 4.86
C GLY A 157 2.98 -22.12 6.38
N ASP A 158 2.86 -23.26 7.07
CA ASP A 158 2.90 -23.36 8.53
C ASP A 158 4.33 -23.49 9.10
N GLU A 159 5.36 -23.64 8.24
CA GLU A 159 6.77 -23.64 8.69
C GLU A 159 7.33 -22.22 8.71
N LYS A 160 7.81 -21.79 9.89
CA LYS A 160 8.66 -20.60 10.03
C LYS A 160 10.05 -20.98 10.50
N LYS A 161 11.05 -20.60 9.71
CA LYS A 161 12.47 -20.81 10.00
C LYS A 161 13.19 -19.48 10.12
N ILE A 162 13.85 -19.26 11.26
CA ILE A 162 14.71 -18.10 11.51
C ILE A 162 16.14 -18.61 11.72
N LYS A 163 17.09 -18.11 10.93
CA LYS A 163 18.52 -18.34 11.12
C LYS A 163 19.17 -17.00 11.47
N THR A 164 19.98 -17.02 12.51
CA THR A 164 20.87 -15.94 12.92
C THR A 164 22.31 -16.47 12.89
N GLU A 165 23.28 -15.69 13.37
CA GLU A 165 24.65 -16.20 13.55
C GLU A 165 24.67 -17.36 14.54
N ASP A 166 24.04 -17.18 15.70
CA ASP A 166 24.19 -18.09 16.85
C ASP A 166 23.20 -19.26 16.84
N LYS A 167 22.02 -19.05 16.25
CA LYS A 167 20.92 -20.01 16.37
C LYS A 167 20.07 -20.13 15.12
N LYS A 168 19.46 -21.30 15.00
CA LYS A 168 18.42 -21.66 14.06
C LYS A 168 17.17 -22.03 14.84
N ILE A 169 16.09 -21.31 14.63
CA ILE A 169 14.77 -21.55 15.21
C ILE A 169 13.88 -22.08 14.08
N LYS A 170 13.16 -23.18 14.33
CA LYS A 170 12.13 -23.74 13.44
C LYS A 170 10.84 -23.85 14.24
N ILE A 171 9.78 -23.28 13.71
CA ILE A 171 8.41 -23.29 14.26
C ILE A 171 7.56 -23.97 13.19
N GLU A 172 6.77 -24.95 13.61
CA GLU A 172 5.84 -25.72 12.78
C GLU A 172 4.55 -25.82 13.60
N ASP A 173 3.37 -25.71 12.95
CA ASP A 173 2.11 -25.80 13.68
C ASP A 173 1.94 -27.16 14.36
N GLY A 174 1.44 -27.16 15.60
CA GLY A 174 1.30 -28.36 16.42
C GLY A 174 2.58 -29.01 16.93
N GLU A 175 3.77 -28.51 16.58
CA GLU A 175 5.06 -29.05 17.05
C GLU A 175 5.77 -28.12 18.05
N PRO A 176 6.56 -28.67 18.99
CA PRO A 176 7.39 -27.85 19.86
C PRO A 176 8.41 -27.06 19.03
N THR A 177 8.60 -25.78 19.38
CA THR A 177 9.60 -24.93 18.73
C THR A 177 10.99 -25.55 18.86
N LYS A 178 11.62 -25.84 17.72
CA LYS A 178 12.97 -26.44 17.65
C LYS A 178 14.01 -25.33 17.61
N VAL A 179 14.85 -25.24 18.64
CA VAL A 179 15.98 -24.30 18.71
C VAL A 179 17.28 -25.09 18.61
N LYS A 180 18.13 -24.74 17.65
CA LYS A 180 19.48 -25.31 17.48
C LYS A 180 20.52 -24.21 17.51
N ASN A 181 21.44 -24.26 18.46
CA ASN A 181 22.65 -23.43 18.46
C ASN A 181 23.58 -23.90 17.34
N ARG A 182 24.32 -22.96 16.77
CA ARG A 182 25.10 -23.17 15.56
C ARG A 182 26.52 -23.62 15.83
#